data_AF-A0AAD4ESA7-F1
#
_entry.id   AF-A0AAD4ESA7-F1
#
_cell.length_a   1.000
_cell.length_b   1.000
_cell.length_c   1.000
_cell.angle_alpha   90.00
_cell.angle_beta   90.00
_cell.angle_gamma   90.00
#
_symmetry.space_group_name_H-M   'P 1'
#
loop_
_entity.id
_entity.type
_entity.pdbx_description
1 polymer ?
#
loop_
_entity_poly.entity_id
_entity_poly.type
_entity_poly.pdbx_seq_one_letter_code
_entity_poly.pdbx_strand_id
1 'polypeptide(L)'
;MAVQDPPLNKRVTEMLQTQHPMRIAVFLRKKSPLYCLENDEVLAKACGTLGIDPVASRAELMTIHKWDRLTIFVFNLWYDDYDWATAHHQVDLPVVLVDYGKRLSSVKVCSQAFRDEVNQFVAKQHELHGWDAKPPYLQDHTLPGVVPTYPNPRCVKIVGPDGIARQSVKTPPPGSTSAHPSQSCPSFEM
;
A
#
# COMPACT_ATOMS: atom_id res chain seq x y z
N MET A 1 7.94 -8.88 26.78
CA MET A 1 8.76 -7.65 26.84
C MET A 1 8.09 -6.62 25.95
N ALA A 2 7.87 -5.40 26.44
CA ALA A 2 7.25 -4.32 25.65
C ALA A 2 8.24 -3.79 24.59
N VAL A 3 7.73 -3.44 23.40
CA VAL A 3 8.50 -2.66 22.42
C VAL A 3 8.58 -1.23 22.92
N GLN A 4 9.77 -0.66 22.94
CA GLN A 4 9.95 0.76 23.28
C GLN A 4 9.73 1.61 22.03
N ASP A 5 8.85 2.59 22.14
CA ASP A 5 8.63 3.58 21.09
C ASP A 5 9.68 4.69 21.20
N PRO A 6 10.41 5.01 20.11
CA PRO A 6 11.38 6.10 20.13
C PRO A 6 10.68 7.46 20.14
N PRO A 7 11.34 8.52 20.63
CA PRO A 7 10.86 9.88 20.41
C PRO A 7 10.78 10.15 18.91
N LEU A 8 9.69 10.79 18.47
CA LEU A 8 9.51 11.14 17.07
C LEU A 8 10.56 12.17 16.62
N ASN A 9 11.10 11.94 15.42
CA ASN A 9 12.00 12.89 14.78
C ASN A 9 11.23 14.18 14.44
N LYS A 10 11.86 15.35 14.63
CA LYS A 10 11.27 16.66 14.30
C LYS A 10 10.63 16.72 12.91
N ARG A 11 11.27 16.15 11.88
CA ARG A 11 10.74 16.11 10.51
C ARG A 11 9.45 15.29 10.40
N VAL A 12 9.34 14.21 11.16
CA VAL A 12 8.11 13.40 11.21
C VAL A 12 7.02 14.24 11.86
N THR A 13 7.30 14.86 13.01
CA THR A 13 6.33 15.72 13.71
C THR A 13 5.86 16.89 12.83
N GLU A 14 6.78 17.60 12.18
CA GLU A 14 6.46 18.69 11.25
C GLU A 14 5.53 18.20 10.13
N MET A 15 5.81 17.04 9.54
CA MET A 15 4.96 16.47 8.48
C MET A 15 3.57 16.08 9.00
N LEU A 16 3.47 15.44 10.17
CA LEU A 16 2.19 15.04 10.76
C LEU A 16 1.31 16.24 11.14
N GLN A 17 1.92 17.36 11.56
CA GLN A 17 1.20 18.59 11.90
C GLN A 17 0.52 19.25 10.69
N THR A 18 1.03 19.03 9.47
CA THR A 18 0.42 19.59 8.26
C THR A 18 -0.93 18.95 7.91
N GLN A 19 -1.18 17.73 8.40
CA GLN A 19 -2.38 16.93 8.10
C GLN A 19 -2.68 16.83 6.60
N HIS A 20 -1.65 16.86 5.75
CA HIS A 20 -1.78 16.62 4.33
C HIS A 20 -1.93 15.12 4.03
N PRO A 21 -2.58 14.76 2.89
CA PRO A 21 -2.69 13.38 2.45
C PRO A 21 -1.32 12.68 2.44
N MET A 22 -1.24 11.53 3.10
CA MET A 22 0.01 10.77 3.18
C MET A 22 -0.24 9.28 3.39
N ARG A 23 0.84 8.49 3.32
CA ARG A 23 0.81 7.07 3.64
C ARG A 23 1.71 6.72 4.82
N ILE A 24 1.27 5.73 5.59
CA ILE A 24 2.11 5.03 6.55
C ILE A 24 2.39 3.65 6.01
N ALA A 25 3.67 3.32 5.83
CA ALA A 25 4.10 1.95 5.66
C ALA A 25 4.48 1.39 7.05
N VAL A 26 3.88 0.26 7.43
CA VAL A 26 4.19 -0.41 8.70
C VAL A 26 4.89 -1.73 8.41
N PHE A 27 6.13 -1.86 8.88
CA PHE A 27 6.88 -3.10 8.80
C PHE A 27 6.73 -3.87 10.12
N LEU A 28 5.93 -4.93 10.10
CA LEU A 28 5.70 -5.78 11.26
C LEU A 28 6.49 -7.08 11.14
N ARG A 29 7.64 -7.16 11.81
CA ARG A 29 8.53 -8.32 11.72
C ARG A 29 8.00 -9.47 12.56
N LYS A 30 8.17 -10.71 12.10
CA LYS A 30 7.75 -11.95 12.81
C LYS A 30 8.32 -12.09 14.23
N LYS A 31 9.47 -11.46 14.50
CA LYS A 31 10.12 -11.46 15.81
C LYS A 31 9.59 -10.37 16.75
N SER A 32 8.78 -9.43 16.25
CA SER A 32 8.12 -8.41 17.07
C SER A 32 7.12 -9.07 18.01
N PRO A 33 7.02 -8.64 19.28
CA PRO A 33 5.94 -9.11 20.15
C PRO A 33 4.55 -8.63 19.67
N LEU A 34 4.50 -7.70 18.72
CA LEU A 34 3.27 -7.20 18.10
C LEU A 34 2.84 -8.03 16.89
N TYR A 35 3.57 -9.08 16.51
CA TYR A 35 3.29 -9.81 15.26
C TYR A 35 1.93 -10.54 15.25
N CYS A 36 1.37 -10.81 16.43
CA CYS A 36 0.06 -11.44 16.57
C CYS A 36 -1.10 -10.44 16.58
N LEU A 37 -0.82 -9.13 16.41
CA LEU A 37 -1.88 -8.13 16.34
C LEU A 37 -2.70 -8.29 15.07
N GLU A 38 -4.00 -8.11 15.20
CA GLU A 38 -4.94 -8.01 14.08
C GLU A 38 -4.75 -6.68 13.34
N ASN A 39 -5.29 -6.58 12.12
CA ASN A 39 -5.10 -5.43 11.23
C ASN A 39 -5.44 -4.08 11.90
N ASP A 40 -6.58 -4.00 12.60
CA ASP A 40 -7.04 -2.78 13.26
C ASP A 40 -6.17 -2.44 14.49
N GLU A 41 -5.63 -3.45 15.16
CA GLU A 41 -4.71 -3.27 16.29
C GLU A 41 -3.35 -2.77 15.80
N VAL A 42 -2.88 -3.25 14.64
CA VAL A 42 -1.67 -2.73 14.00
C VAL A 42 -1.85 -1.27 13.60
N LEU A 43 -3.02 -0.92 13.03
CA LEU A 43 -3.36 0.47 12.70
C LEU A 43 -3.35 1.35 13.95
N ALA A 44 -4.11 0.97 14.98
CA ALA A 44 -4.18 1.71 16.23
C ALA A 44 -2.80 1.87 16.88
N LYS A 45 -1.98 0.81 16.84
CA LYS A 45 -0.61 0.86 17.36
C LYS A 45 0.29 1.79 16.56
N ALA A 46 0.21 1.78 15.23
CA ALA A 46 0.96 2.69 14.35
C ALA A 46 0.56 4.15 14.56
N CYS A 47 -0.74 4.44 14.57
CA CYS A 47 -1.27 5.77 14.88
C CYS A 47 -0.84 6.24 16.28
N GLY A 48 -0.92 5.37 17.29
CA GLY A 48 -0.45 5.65 18.65
C GLY A 48 1.05 5.95 18.72
N THR A 49 1.89 5.18 18.01
CA THR A 49 3.34 5.47 17.89
C THR A 49 3.60 6.83 17.24
N LEU A 50 2.74 7.28 16.33
CA LEU A 50 2.83 8.58 15.65
C LEU A 50 2.15 9.72 16.40
N GLY A 51 1.43 9.46 17.50
CA GLY A 51 0.65 10.47 18.22
C GLY A 51 -0.55 10.99 17.43
N ILE A 52 -1.13 10.16 16.56
CA ILE A 52 -2.26 10.50 15.69
C ILE A 52 -3.50 9.74 16.19
N ASP A 53 -4.65 10.39 16.14
CA ASP A 53 -5.94 9.71 16.33
C ASP A 53 -6.39 9.04 15.02
N PRO A 54 -6.61 7.71 14.98
CA PRO A 54 -6.95 7.00 13.75
C PRO A 54 -8.29 7.44 13.15
N VAL A 55 -9.24 7.88 13.98
CA VAL A 55 -10.56 8.35 13.52
C VAL A 55 -10.46 9.75 12.90
N ALA A 56 -9.81 10.69 13.60
CA ALA A 56 -9.62 12.06 13.12
C ALA A 56 -8.73 12.13 11.87
N SER A 57 -7.79 11.20 11.75
CA SER A 57 -6.95 11.05 10.55
C SER A 57 -7.58 10.25 9.42
N ARG A 58 -8.78 9.68 9.66
CA ARG A 58 -9.52 8.85 8.70
C ARG A 58 -8.63 7.75 8.13
N ALA A 59 -7.90 7.10 9.03
CA ALA A 59 -6.90 6.13 8.64
C ALA A 59 -7.56 4.91 7.98
N GLU A 60 -7.10 4.58 6.77
CA GLU A 60 -7.67 3.48 5.98
C GLU A 60 -6.58 2.47 5.61
N LEU A 61 -6.81 1.19 5.90
CA LEU A 61 -5.89 0.12 5.51
C LEU A 61 -6.04 -0.19 4.02
N MET A 62 -4.97 0.01 3.26
CA MET A 62 -4.97 -0.16 1.80
C MET A 62 -4.47 -1.53 1.39
N THR A 63 -3.30 -1.94 1.88
CA THR A 63 -2.65 -3.18 1.43
C THR A 63 -2.01 -3.94 2.57
N ILE A 64 -2.03 -5.27 2.48
CA ILE A 64 -1.33 -6.18 3.38
C ILE A 64 -0.43 -7.07 2.51
N HIS A 65 0.88 -7.00 2.72
CA HIS A 65 1.87 -7.79 1.99
C HIS A 65 2.62 -8.70 2.97
N LYS A 66 2.31 -10.00 2.94
CA LYS A 66 2.89 -10.99 3.86
C LYS A 66 4.07 -11.71 3.22
N TRP A 67 5.16 -11.77 3.97
CA TRP A 67 6.35 -12.59 3.72
C TRP A 67 6.64 -13.45 4.95
N ASP A 68 7.43 -14.53 4.81
CA ASP A 68 7.72 -15.46 5.93
C ASP A 68 8.21 -14.77 7.22
N ARG A 69 8.91 -13.63 7.11
CA ARG A 69 9.52 -12.92 8.25
C ARG A 69 8.99 -11.51 8.49
N LEU A 70 8.11 -11.01 7.64
CA LEU A 70 7.70 -9.61 7.62
C LEU A 70 6.30 -9.49 7.03
N THR A 71 5.41 -8.80 7.71
CA THR A 71 4.16 -8.31 7.12
C THR A 71 4.28 -6.81 6.94
N ILE A 72 3.98 -6.32 5.75
CA ILE A 72 3.97 -4.89 5.42
C ILE A 72 2.52 -4.45 5.30
N PHE A 73 2.13 -3.44 6.06
CA PHE A 73 0.85 -2.78 5.93
C PHE A 73 1.06 -1.40 5.30
N VAL A 74 0.11 -0.96 4.49
CA VAL A 74 0.07 0.42 4.01
C VAL A 74 -1.27 1.01 4.37
N PHE A 75 -1.24 2.16 5.06
CA PHE A 75 -2.42 2.92 5.44
C PHE A 75 -2.39 4.28 4.75
N ASN A 76 -3.54 4.76 4.30
CA ASN A 76 -3.70 6.17 3.93
C ASN A 76 -4.12 6.97 5.18
N LEU A 77 -3.63 8.20 5.30
CA LEU A 77 -4.10 9.20 6.25
C LEU A 77 -4.53 10.47 5.52
N TRP A 78 -5.58 11.12 6.02
CA TRP A 78 -6.10 12.40 5.52
C TRP A 78 -6.29 12.45 4.00
N TYR A 79 -6.65 11.33 3.37
CA TYR A 79 -6.74 11.23 1.91
C TYR A 79 -8.18 10.98 1.46
N ASP A 80 -8.98 12.04 1.45
CA ASP A 80 -10.44 11.97 1.23
C ASP A 80 -10.81 11.82 -0.24
N ASP A 81 -9.95 12.31 -1.13
CA ASP A 81 -10.17 12.32 -2.57
C ASP A 81 -9.70 11.01 -3.23
N TYR A 82 -9.80 9.88 -2.51
CA TYR A 82 -9.40 8.57 -3.04
C TYR A 82 -10.37 8.10 -4.12
N ASP A 83 -9.99 8.26 -5.39
CA ASP A 83 -10.79 7.81 -6.52
C ASP A 83 -10.43 6.39 -6.95
N TRP A 84 -11.32 5.44 -6.68
CA TRP A 84 -11.19 4.03 -7.06
C TRP A 84 -11.01 3.80 -8.57
N ALA A 85 -11.56 4.68 -9.41
CA ALA A 85 -11.44 4.57 -10.85
C ALA A 85 -10.00 4.84 -11.30
N THR A 86 -9.34 5.83 -10.71
CA THR A 86 -7.96 6.24 -11.06
C THR A 86 -6.89 5.69 -10.12
N ALA A 87 -7.25 5.00 -9.04
CA ALA A 87 -6.34 4.45 -8.02
C ALA A 87 -5.30 3.43 -8.51
N HIS A 88 -5.40 2.98 -9.77
CA HIS A 88 -4.39 2.13 -10.42
C HIS A 88 -3.23 2.95 -11.02
N HIS A 89 -3.34 4.27 -11.04
CA HIS A 89 -2.25 5.18 -11.35
C HIS A 89 -1.44 5.49 -10.08
N GLN A 90 -0.14 5.61 -10.25
CA GLN A 90 0.74 6.00 -9.16
C GLN A 90 0.45 7.44 -8.73
N VAL A 91 0.35 7.65 -7.42
CA VAL A 91 0.27 8.95 -6.77
C VAL A 91 1.61 9.29 -6.12
N ASP A 92 1.93 10.57 -5.93
CA ASP A 92 3.14 10.98 -5.21
C ASP A 92 2.81 11.43 -3.78
N LEU A 93 2.36 10.49 -2.95
CA LEU A 93 2.12 10.77 -1.53
C LEU A 93 3.42 10.67 -0.71
N PRO A 94 3.61 11.56 0.29
CA PRO A 94 4.62 11.35 1.32
C PRO A 94 4.41 10.02 2.05
N VAL A 95 5.50 9.38 2.46
CA VAL A 95 5.46 8.11 3.19
C VAL A 95 6.27 8.21 4.48
N VAL A 96 5.65 7.80 5.59
CA VAL A 96 6.32 7.50 6.86
C VAL A 96 6.43 6.00 7.03
N LEU A 97 7.63 5.52 7.37
CA LEU A 97 7.83 4.14 7.78
C LEU A 97 7.76 4.03 9.30
N VAL A 98 6.97 3.08 9.79
CA VAL A 98 6.99 2.58 11.16
C VAL A 98 7.46 1.12 11.13
N ASP A 99 8.68 0.85 11.60
CA ASP A 99 9.26 -0.51 11.64
C ASP A 99 9.21 -1.05 13.06
N TYR A 100 8.44 -2.12 13.27
CA TYR A 100 8.33 -2.85 14.53
C TYR A 100 9.24 -4.08 14.51
N GLY A 101 10.39 -3.96 15.18
CA GLY A 101 11.34 -5.04 15.39
C GLY A 101 11.11 -5.85 16.67
N LYS A 102 12.07 -6.74 16.98
CA LYS A 102 11.99 -7.62 18.17
C LYS A 102 11.98 -6.85 19.50
N ARG A 103 12.72 -5.74 19.56
CA ARG A 103 12.95 -4.96 20.80
C ARG A 103 12.74 -3.46 20.62
N LEU A 104 13.00 -2.96 19.42
CA LEU A 104 12.95 -1.54 19.09
C LEU A 104 11.94 -1.33 17.97
N SER A 105 11.18 -0.25 18.06
CA SER A 105 10.51 0.33 16.91
C SER A 105 11.31 1.51 16.36
N SER A 106 11.11 1.84 15.09
CA SER A 106 11.69 3.04 14.49
C SER A 106 10.71 3.74 13.56
N VAL A 107 10.74 5.06 13.58
CA VAL A 107 9.88 5.91 12.74
C VAL A 107 10.75 6.82 11.89
N LYS A 108 10.51 6.85 10.57
CA LYS A 108 11.33 7.62 9.63
C LYS A 108 10.49 8.20 8.51
N VAL A 109 10.86 9.41 8.06
CA VAL A 109 10.41 9.94 6.76
C VAL A 109 11.18 9.20 5.66
N CYS A 110 10.47 8.68 4.67
CA CYS A 110 11.06 7.87 3.62
C CYS A 110 11.73 8.72 2.52
N SER A 111 12.75 8.14 1.87
CA SER A 111 13.35 8.72 0.66
C SER A 111 12.38 8.65 -0.52
N GLN A 112 12.65 9.41 -1.58
CA GLN A 112 11.81 9.40 -2.79
C GLN A 112 11.67 7.99 -3.38
N ALA A 113 12.77 7.25 -3.53
CA ALA A 113 12.74 5.89 -4.08
C ALA A 113 11.80 4.96 -3.29
N PHE A 114 11.81 5.03 -1.96
CA PHE A 114 10.93 4.20 -1.14
C PHE A 114 9.47 4.68 -1.19
N ARG A 115 9.25 6.00 -1.28
CA ARG A 115 7.91 6.57 -1.50
C ARG A 115 7.34 6.07 -2.82
N ASP A 116 8.12 6.11 -3.90
CA ASP A 116 7.72 5.63 -5.22
C ASP A 116 7.38 4.15 -5.17
N GLU A 117 8.19 3.33 -4.50
CA GLU A 117 7.94 1.88 -4.35
C GLU A 117 6.62 1.60 -3.62
N VAL A 118 6.37 2.25 -2.47
CA VAL A 118 5.11 2.09 -1.73
C VAL A 118 3.93 2.58 -2.56
N ASN A 119 4.09 3.72 -3.24
CA ASN A 119 3.01 4.31 -4.01
C ASN A 119 2.63 3.48 -5.23
N GLN A 120 3.64 3.00 -5.95
CA GLN A 120 3.50 2.09 -7.07
C GLN A 120 2.94 0.75 -6.62
N PHE A 121 3.32 0.24 -5.44
CA PHE A 121 2.80 -1.01 -4.91
C PHE A 121 1.28 -0.94 -4.70
N VAL A 122 0.77 0.11 -4.04
CA VAL A 122 -0.68 0.27 -3.84
C VAL A 122 -1.42 0.36 -5.19
N ALA A 123 -0.89 1.16 -6.13
CA ALA A 123 -1.47 1.29 -7.47
C ALA A 123 -1.50 -0.06 -8.22
N LYS A 124 -0.44 -0.86 -8.09
CA LYS A 124 -0.38 -2.21 -8.66
C LYS A 124 -1.37 -3.16 -7.99
N GLN A 125 -1.60 -3.06 -6.68
CA GLN A 125 -2.63 -3.88 -6.03
C GLN A 125 -4.03 -3.57 -6.58
N HIS A 126 -4.33 -2.30 -6.84
CA HIS A 126 -5.56 -1.91 -7.54
C HIS A 126 -5.67 -2.53 -8.93
N GLU A 127 -4.60 -2.45 -9.72
CA GLU A 127 -4.56 -3.03 -11.06
C GLU A 127 -4.79 -4.55 -11.02
N LEU A 128 -4.16 -5.25 -10.06
CA LEU A 128 -4.24 -6.69 -9.93
C LEU A 128 -5.61 -7.18 -9.46
N HIS A 129 -6.24 -6.52 -8.49
CA HIS A 129 -7.50 -6.99 -7.93
C HIS A 129 -8.73 -6.61 -8.75
N GLY A 130 -8.64 -5.60 -9.62
CA GLY A 130 -9.70 -5.27 -10.57
C GLY A 130 -10.50 -4.01 -10.26
N TRP A 131 -11.54 -3.77 -11.05
CA TRP A 131 -12.38 -2.58 -10.96
C TRP A 131 -13.19 -2.51 -9.66
N ASP A 132 -13.83 -3.62 -9.27
CA ASP A 132 -14.77 -3.66 -8.15
C ASP A 132 -14.13 -4.00 -6.80
N ALA A 133 -12.84 -4.36 -6.80
CA ALA A 133 -12.15 -4.76 -5.58
C ALA A 133 -11.85 -3.55 -4.71
N LYS A 134 -12.21 -3.64 -3.43
CA LYS A 134 -11.92 -2.64 -2.40
C LYS A 134 -10.84 -3.16 -1.44
N PRO A 135 -10.04 -2.28 -0.84
CA PRO A 135 -9.05 -2.65 0.14
C PRO A 135 -9.72 -3.23 1.41
N PRO A 136 -8.97 -3.96 2.24
CA PRO A 136 -7.54 -4.20 2.13
C PRO A 136 -7.16 -5.20 1.03
N TYR A 137 -6.20 -4.84 0.18
CA TYR A 137 -5.64 -5.74 -0.83
C TYR A 137 -4.60 -6.66 -0.20
N LEU A 138 -4.85 -7.96 -0.24
CA LEU A 138 -3.96 -8.96 0.35
C LEU A 138 -3.06 -9.59 -0.70
N GLN A 139 -1.75 -9.56 -0.44
CA GLN A 139 -0.76 -10.35 -1.16
C GLN A 139 0.03 -11.20 -0.18
N ASP A 140 -0.19 -12.52 -0.20
CA ASP A 140 0.42 -13.46 0.75
C ASP A 140 1.43 -14.39 0.08
N HIS A 141 2.71 -14.27 0.46
CA HIS A 141 3.81 -15.11 0.00
C HIS A 141 4.27 -16.14 1.05
N THR A 142 3.49 -16.36 2.11
CA THR A 142 3.86 -17.30 3.19
C THR A 142 3.52 -18.75 2.88
N LEU A 143 2.62 -18.99 1.91
CA LEU A 143 2.20 -20.33 1.51
C LEU A 143 3.19 -20.95 0.51
N PRO A 144 3.84 -22.09 0.84
CA PRO A 144 4.79 -22.74 -0.06
C PRO A 144 4.12 -23.17 -1.37
N GLY A 145 4.72 -22.81 -2.50
CA GLY A 145 4.24 -23.21 -3.83
C GLY A 145 2.97 -22.50 -4.30
N VAL A 146 2.42 -21.57 -3.51
CA VAL A 146 1.25 -20.78 -3.90
C VAL A 146 1.72 -19.42 -4.39
N VAL A 147 1.56 -19.18 -5.69
CA VAL A 147 1.73 -17.85 -6.27
C VAL A 147 0.42 -17.08 -6.07
N PRO A 148 0.44 -15.84 -5.56
CA PRO A 148 -0.76 -15.01 -5.49
C PRO A 148 -1.44 -14.92 -6.86
N THR A 149 -2.68 -15.39 -6.94
CA THR A 149 -3.49 -15.33 -8.15
C THR A 149 -4.56 -14.25 -7.99
N TYR A 150 -4.79 -13.51 -9.06
CA TYR A 150 -5.78 -12.44 -9.09
C TYR A 150 -6.78 -12.75 -10.19
N PRO A 151 -8.04 -13.09 -9.85
CA PRO A 151 -8.99 -13.60 -10.83
C PRO A 151 -9.51 -12.52 -11.79
N ASN A 152 -9.43 -11.24 -11.41
CA ASN A 152 -9.99 -10.15 -12.19
C ASN A 152 -9.08 -8.92 -12.33
N PRO A 153 -7.86 -9.03 -12.87
CA PRO A 153 -7.00 -7.87 -13.05
C PRO A 153 -7.58 -6.92 -14.11
N ARG A 154 -7.36 -5.60 -13.91
CA ARG A 154 -7.74 -4.54 -14.86
C ARG A 154 -6.97 -4.67 -16.18
N CYS A 155 -5.72 -5.10 -16.10
CA CYS A 155 -4.86 -5.35 -17.25
C CYS A 155 -4.43 -6.81 -17.31
N VAL A 156 -4.52 -7.41 -18.49
CA VAL A 156 -3.95 -8.75 -18.75
C VAL A 156 -2.77 -8.57 -19.69
N LYS A 157 -1.60 -9.08 -19.31
CA LYS A 157 -0.49 -9.24 -20.25
C LYS A 157 -0.77 -10.46 -21.11
N ILE A 158 -1.07 -10.24 -22.39
CA ILE A 158 -1.26 -11.28 -23.38
C ILE A 158 0.05 -11.39 -24.15
N VAL A 159 0.70 -12.55 -24.06
CA VAL A 159 1.86 -12.85 -24.91
C VAL A 159 1.33 -13.27 -26.26
N GLY A 160 1.67 -12.50 -27.30
CA GLY A 160 1.28 -12.84 -28.66
C GLY A 160 2.03 -14.07 -29.19
N PRO A 161 1.58 -14.65 -30.32
CA PRO A 161 2.27 -15.76 -30.98
C PRO A 161 3.73 -15.44 -31.37
N ASP A 162 4.04 -14.15 -31.47
CA ASP A 162 5.35 -13.56 -31.75
C ASP A 162 6.25 -13.45 -30.51
N GLY A 163 5.80 -13.91 -29.33
CA GLY A 163 6.54 -13.81 -28.08
C GLY A 163 6.52 -12.41 -27.46
N ILE A 164 5.84 -11.44 -28.08
CA ILE A 164 5.75 -10.07 -27.59
C ILE A 164 4.61 -9.97 -26.57
N ALA A 165 4.94 -9.54 -25.36
CA ALA A 165 3.94 -9.25 -24.33
C ALA A 165 3.23 -7.92 -24.66
N ARG A 166 1.91 -8.00 -24.89
CA ARG A 166 1.04 -6.84 -25.08
C ARG A 166 0.14 -6.69 -23.86
N GLN A 167 -0.10 -5.47 -23.39
CA GLN A 167 -1.03 -5.22 -22.29
C GLN A 167 -2.41 -4.94 -22.88
N SER A 168 -3.41 -5.70 -22.45
CA SER A 168 -4.82 -5.48 -22.81
C SER A 168 -5.56 -4.99 -21.56
N VAL A 169 -6.16 -3.80 -21.66
CA VAL A 169 -6.97 -3.20 -20.60
C VAL A 169 -8.40 -3.70 -20.76
N LYS A 170 -8.97 -4.31 -19.71
CA LYS A 170 -10.40 -4.66 -19.71
C LYS A 170 -11.22 -3.38 -19.61
N THR A 171 -12.23 -3.25 -20.47
CA THR A 171 -13.24 -2.19 -20.38
C THR A 171 -13.92 -2.24 -19.00
N PRO A 172 -14.16 -1.08 -18.36
CA PRO A 172 -14.90 -1.02 -17.10
C PRO A 172 -16.31 -1.65 -17.25
N PRO A 173 -16.85 -2.29 -16.20
CA PRO A 173 -18.22 -2.80 -16.23
C PRO A 173 -19.25 -1.68 -16.46
N PRO A 174 -20.41 -1.96 -17.10
CA PRO A 174 -21.45 -0.97 -17.36
C PRO A 174 -21.93 -0.31 -16.04
N GLY A 175 -21.82 1.01 -15.95
CA GLY A 175 -22.11 1.79 -14.74
C GLY A 175 -20.88 2.38 -14.03
N SER A 176 -19.67 2.02 -14.46
CA SER A 176 -18.44 2.71 -14.06
C SER A 176 -18.31 4.03 -14.85
N THR A 177 -18.23 5.17 -14.17
CA THR A 177 -18.38 6.51 -14.76
C THR A 177 -17.14 7.07 -15.47
N SER A 178 -16.08 6.31 -15.71
CA SER A 178 -14.90 6.84 -16.41
C SER A 178 -15.06 6.80 -17.94
N ALA A 179 -15.58 7.88 -18.50
CA ALA A 179 -15.53 8.13 -19.94
C ALA A 179 -14.19 8.79 -20.29
N HIS A 180 -13.13 8.02 -20.59
CA HIS A 180 -11.93 8.59 -21.22
C HIS A 180 -11.23 7.66 -22.22
N PRO A 181 -10.60 8.23 -23.26
CA PRO A 181 -10.16 7.52 -24.45
C PRO A 181 -8.95 6.63 -24.15
N SER A 182 -8.91 5.47 -24.81
CA SER A 182 -7.81 4.53 -24.83
C SER A 182 -6.50 5.21 -25.23
N GLN A 183 -5.73 5.70 -24.25
CA GLN A 183 -4.34 6.08 -24.46
C GLN A 183 -3.48 4.84 -24.29
N SER A 184 -2.77 4.50 -25.36
CA SER A 184 -1.68 3.52 -25.35
C SER A 184 -0.59 3.96 -24.38
N CYS A 185 -0.35 3.18 -23.32
CA CYS A 185 0.81 3.37 -22.45
C CYS A 185 2.11 3.05 -23.21
N PRO A 186 3.21 3.79 -22.98
CA PRO A 186 4.48 3.56 -23.65
C PRO A 186 5.11 2.26 -23.16
N SER A 187 5.60 1.47 -24.12
CA SER A 187 6.41 0.28 -23.88
C SER A 187 7.69 0.67 -23.14
N PHE A 188 7.94 0.11 -21.96
CA PHE A 188 9.26 0.14 -21.34
C PHE A 188 10.05 -1.08 -21.83
N GLU A 189 11.00 -0.84 -22.73
CA GLU A 189 12.09 -1.78 -23.03
C GLU A 189 13.05 -1.84 -21.84
N MET A 190 13.58 -3.05 -21.60
CA MET A 190 14.49 -3.39 -20.51
C MET A 190 15.94 -3.20 -20.95
#